data_AF-A0A829WYK6-F1
#
_entry.id   AF-A0A829WYK6-F1
#
_cell.length_a   1.000
_cell.length_b   1.000
_cell.length_c   1.000
_cell.angle_alpha   90.00
_cell.angle_beta   90.00
_cell.angle_gamma   90.00
#
_symmetry.space_group_name_H-M   'P 1'
#
loop_
_entity.id
_entity.type
_entity.pdbx_description
1 polymer ?
#
loop_
_entity_poly.entity_id
_entity_poly.type
_entity_poly.pdbx_seq_one_letter_code
_entity_poly.pdbx_strand_id
1 'polypeptide(L)' 'MSRLMAVVIGERMATLHELMTIYDSEDMLLMWEAAMVTAYNKS' A
#
# COMPACT_ATOMS: atom_id res chain seq x y z
N MET A 1 1.57 12.80 -4.28
CA MET A 1 1.23 11.37 -4.04
C MET A 1 2.34 10.78 -3.18
N SER A 2 2.05 10.29 -1.97
CA SER A 2 3.10 9.83 -1.04
C SER A 2 3.77 8.54 -1.55
N ARG A 3 5.05 8.33 -1.22
CA ARG A 3 5.82 7.14 -1.62
C ARG A 3 5.17 5.84 -1.16
N LEU A 4 4.50 5.86 0.01
CA LEU A 4 3.77 4.75 0.60
C LEU A 4 2.62 4.29 -0.31
N MET A 5 1.76 5.23 -0.74
CA MET A 5 0.62 4.93 -1.61
C MET A 5 1.07 4.31 -2.94
N ALA A 6 2.17 4.79 -3.51
CA ALA A 6 2.68 4.25 -4.77
C ALA A 6 3.11 2.79 -4.65
N VAL A 7 3.70 2.39 -3.53
CA VAL A 7 4.12 0.99 -3.27
C VAL A 7 2.90 0.09 -3.08
N VAL A 8 1.92 0.50 -2.27
CA VAL A 8 0.69 -0.28 -2.03
C VAL A 8 -0.09 -0.51 -3.32
N ILE A 9 -0.23 0.52 -4.15
CA ILE A 9 -0.88 0.42 -5.46
C ILE A 9 -0.06 -0.45 -6.41
N GLY A 10 1.27 -0.27 -6.43
CA GLY A 10 2.19 -1.04 -7.30
C GLY A 10 2.12 -2.55 -7.04
N GLU A 11 2.00 -2.94 -5.77
CA GLU A 11 1.80 -4.33 -5.35
C GLU A 11 0.35 -4.83 -5.47
N ARG A 12 -0.56 -3.98 -5.99
CA ARG A 12 -1.99 -4.26 -6.20
C ARG A 12 -2.74 -4.61 -4.91
N MET A 13 -2.31 -4.08 -3.77
CA MET A 13 -2.97 -4.31 -2.48
C MET A 13 -4.20 -3.42 -2.26
N ALA A 14 -4.21 -2.23 -2.84
CA ALA A 14 -5.35 -1.30 -2.83
C ALA A 14 -5.31 -0.35 -4.03
N THR A 15 -6.45 0.22 -4.36
CA THR A 15 -6.58 1.29 -5.35
C THR A 15 -6.38 2.67 -4.72
N LEU A 16 -6.06 3.67 -5.55
CA LEU A 16 -5.97 5.07 -5.09
C LEU A 16 -7.29 5.56 -4.46
N HIS A 17 -8.43 5.12 -4.98
CA HIS A 17 -9.73 5.51 -4.44
C HIS A 17 -9.88 5.02 -3.00
N GLU A 18 -9.65 3.73 -2.77
CA GLU A 18 -9.79 3.12 -1.43
C GLU A 18 -8.84 3.78 -0.41
N LEU A 19 -7.60 4.09 -0.81
CA LEU A 19 -6.63 4.79 0.05
C LEU A 19 -7.01 6.23 0.40
N MET A 20 -7.96 6.84 -0.32
CA MET A 20 -8.42 8.21 -0.04
C MET A 20 -9.80 8.27 0.62
N THR A 21 -10.58 7.17 0.60
CA THR A 21 -11.99 7.20 1.00
C THR A 21 -12.37 6.18 2.06
N ILE A 22 -11.58 5.12 2.24
CA ILE A 22 -11.90 4.01 3.14
C ILE A 22 -10.86 3.91 4.25
N TYR A 23 -9.59 3.93 3.88
CA TYR A 23 -8.49 3.64 4.80
C TYR A 23 -7.95 4.89 5.46
N ASP A 24 -7.64 4.78 6.74
CA ASP A 24 -6.91 5.82 7.46
C ASP A 24 -5.40 5.68 7.30
N SER A 25 -4.64 6.51 8.03
CA SER A 25 -3.18 6.49 7.95
C SER A 25 -2.53 5.24 8.56
N GLU A 26 -3.16 4.58 9.54
CA GLU A 26 -2.63 3.35 10.15
C GLU A 26 -2.84 2.16 9.22
N ASP A 27 -4.02 2.04 8.62
CA ASP A 27 -4.31 1.05 7.58
C ASP A 27 -3.32 1.14 6.42
N MET A 28 -3.03 2.37 6.00
CA MET A 28 -2.06 2.69 4.96
C MET A 28 -0.63 2.23 5.30
N LEU A 29 -0.22 2.33 6.56
CA LEU A 29 1.09 1.86 7.02
C LEU A 29 1.16 0.33 7.04
N LEU A 30 0.12 -0.33 7.56
CA LEU A 30 0.03 -1.80 7.58
C LEU A 30 0.06 -2.39 6.16
N MET A 31 -0.71 -1.81 5.24
CA MET A 31 -0.69 -2.21 3.83
C MET A 31 0.67 -2.02 3.19
N TRP A 32 1.39 -0.95 3.54
CA TRP A 32 2.74 -0.72 3.05
C TRP A 32 3.73 -1.78 3.56
N GLU A 33 3.67 -2.15 4.85
CA GLU A 33 4.51 -3.21 5.41
C GLU A 33 4.27 -4.56 4.71
N ALA A 34 3.01 -4.91 4.48
CA ALA A 34 2.64 -6.12 3.75
C ALA A 34 3.10 -6.09 2.28
N ALA A 35 3.00 -4.92 1.62
CA ALA A 35 3.49 -4.72 0.26
C ALA A 35 5.01 -4.89 0.17
N MET A 36 5.77 -4.39 1.16
CA MET A 36 7.22 -4.56 1.21
C MET A 36 7.64 -6.02 1.36
N VAL A 37 6.97 -6.80 2.22
CA VAL A 37 7.20 -8.24 2.36
C VAL A 37 6.89 -8.97 1.05
N THR A 38 5.79 -8.61 0.40
CA THR A 38 5.38 -9.21 -0.88
C THR A 38 6.41 -8.93 -1.98
N ALA A 39 6.90 -7.69 -2.08
CA ALA A 39 7.93 -7.30 -3.05
C ALA A 39 9.25 -8.03 -2.80
N TYR A 40 9.65 -8.18 -1.53
CA TYR A 40 10.86 -8.93 -1.16
C TYR A 40 10.75 -10.41 -1.56
N ASN A 41 9.63 -11.07 -1.30
CA ASN A 41 9.44 -12.49 -1.64
C ASN A 41 9.34 -12.77 -3.16
N LYS A 42 9.07 -11.74 -3.98
CA LYS A 42 9.09 -11.83 -5.44
C LYS A 42 10.48 -11.67 -6.04
N SER A 43 11.44 -11.15 -5.26
CA SER A 43 12.83 -10.93 -5.66
C SER A 43 13.68 -12.18 -5.41
#